data_AF-A0A917FUL0-F1
#
_entry.id   AF-A0A917FUL0-F1
#
_cell.length_a   1.000
_cell.length_b   1.000
_cell.length_c   1.000
_cell.angle_alpha   90.00
_cell.angle_beta   90.00
_cell.angle_gamma   90.00
#
_symmetry.space_group_name_H-M   'P 1'
#
loop_
_entity.id
_entity.type
_entity.pdbx_description
1 polymer ?
#
loop_
_entity_poly.entity_id
_entity_poly.type
_entity_poly.pdbx_seq_one_letter_code
_entity_poly.pdbx_strand_id
1 'polypeptide(L)'
;MVAGAVIASQQIMDQIFSEEYELIGGSLAPFEAWLLVRGLRTLPLRMEAHQRNALAVANFLVEHPAISRVNYPGLTSHGGFEEPTHACMADPLGCGA
;
A
#
# COMPACT_ATOMS: atom_id res chain seq x y z
N MET A 1 4.06 -12.68 11.82
CA MET A 1 3.64 -13.01 10.44
C MET A 1 4.37 -12.08 9.52
N VAL A 2 5.13 -12.64 8.59
CA VAL A 2 5.83 -11.90 7.54
C VAL A 2 5.35 -12.51 6.23
N ALA A 3 4.89 -11.69 5.30
CA ALA A 3 4.45 -12.13 3.99
C ALA A 3 4.82 -11.07 2.95
N GLY A 4 5.22 -11.53 1.77
CA GLY A 4 5.44 -10.70 0.59
C GLY A 4 4.42 -11.05 -0.49
N ALA A 5 4.13 -10.11 -1.38
CA ALA A 5 3.31 -10.34 -2.56
C ALA A 5 3.97 -9.65 -3.76
N VAL A 6 3.94 -10.33 -4.91
CA VAL A 6 4.33 -9.78 -6.20
C VAL A 6 3.11 -9.88 -7.11
N ILE A 7 2.76 -8.79 -7.77
CA ILE A 7 1.62 -8.70 -8.69
C ILE A 7 2.17 -8.18 -10.01
N ALA A 8 2.06 -8.98 -11.06
CA ALA A 8 2.57 -8.65 -12.38
C ALA A 8 1.71 -9.31 -13.48
N SER A 9 2.03 -9.05 -14.74
CA SER A 9 1.41 -9.73 -15.87
C SER A 9 1.75 -11.22 -15.87
N GLN A 10 0.92 -12.05 -16.50
CA GLN A 10 1.15 -13.50 -16.57
C GLN A 10 2.54 -13.83 -17.15
N GLN A 11 2.95 -13.13 -18.21
CA GLN A 11 4.26 -13.30 -18.83
C GLN A 11 5.43 -13.08 -17.84
N ILE A 12 5.32 -12.07 -16.98
CA ILE A 12 6.35 -11.78 -15.97
C ILE A 12 6.28 -12.81 -14.83
N MET A 13 5.07 -13.19 -14.41
CA MET A 13 4.90 -14.21 -13.36
C MET A 13 5.47 -15.56 -13.79
N ASP A 14 5.28 -15.99 -15.04
CA ASP A 14 5.80 -17.26 -15.56
C ASP A 14 7.34 -17.31 -15.56
N GLN A 15 7.98 -16.18 -15.88
CA GLN A 15 9.44 -16.03 -15.79
C GLN A 15 9.91 -16.16 -14.34
N ILE A 16 9.27 -15.44 -13.41
CA ILE A 16 9.61 -15.49 -11.98
C ILE A 16 9.45 -16.92 -11.43
N PHE A 17 8.37 -17.60 -11.82
CA PHE A 17 8.09 -18.96 -11.36
C PHE A 17 9.10 -19.98 -11.87
N SER A 18 9.42 -19.93 -13.17
CA SER A 18 10.30 -20.91 -13.81
C SER A 18 11.79 -20.69 -13.52
N GLU A 19 12.23 -19.44 -13.33
CA GLU A 19 13.65 -19.13 -13.18
C GLU A 19 14.09 -19.01 -11.71
N GLU A 20 13.27 -18.45 -10.83
CA GLU A 20 13.68 -18.11 -9.46
C GLU A 20 12.93 -18.90 -8.39
N TYR A 21 11.59 -18.96 -8.51
CA TYR A 21 10.75 -19.47 -7.42
C TYR A 21 10.97 -20.96 -7.13
N GLU A 22 11.11 -21.79 -8.17
CA GLU A 22 11.40 -23.22 -8.02
C GLU A 22 12.77 -23.49 -7.38
N LEU A 23 13.75 -22.63 -7.61
CA LEU A 23 15.11 -22.80 -7.11
C LEU A 23 15.29 -22.29 -5.67
N ILE A 24 14.59 -21.19 -5.32
CA ILE A 24 14.76 -20.50 -4.03
C ILE A 24 13.76 -21.00 -2.97
N GLY A 25 12.62 -21.54 -3.40
CA GLY A 25 11.64 -22.17 -2.50
C GLY A 25 10.98 -21.19 -1.53
N GLY A 26 10.88 -19.90 -1.90
CA GLY A 26 10.29 -18.82 -1.10
C GLY A 26 8.76 -18.90 -0.97
N SER A 27 8.24 -20.04 -0.52
CA SER A 27 6.81 -20.29 -0.38
C SER A 27 6.28 -19.88 0.99
N LEU A 28 5.09 -19.26 1.00
CA LEU A 28 4.42 -18.85 2.22
C LEU A 28 3.77 -20.05 2.92
N ALA A 29 3.95 -20.17 4.24
CA ALA A 29 3.30 -21.23 5.00
C ALA A 29 1.76 -21.11 4.93
N PRO A 30 1.00 -22.22 4.84
CA PRO A 30 -0.45 -22.19 4.62
C PRO A 30 -1.21 -21.48 5.75
N PHE A 31 -0.73 -21.56 6.99
CA PHE A 31 -1.32 -20.84 8.12
C PHE A 31 -1.10 -19.32 8.02
N GLU A 32 0.06 -18.88 7.57
CA GLU A 32 0.35 -17.46 7.33
C GLU A 32 -0.46 -16.92 6.15
N ALA A 33 -0.62 -17.71 5.10
CA ALA A 33 -1.50 -17.38 3.97
C ALA A 33 -2.96 -17.19 4.44
N TRP A 34 -3.47 -18.06 5.32
CA TRP A 34 -4.81 -17.91 5.88
C TRP A 34 -4.97 -16.63 6.70
N LEU A 35 -3.99 -16.30 7.55
CA LEU A 35 -3.99 -15.07 8.33
C LEU A 35 -3.95 -13.82 7.44
N LEU A 36 -3.15 -13.85 6.37
CA LEU A 36 -3.10 -12.77 5.37
C LEU A 36 -4.48 -12.56 4.74
N VAL A 37 -5.11 -13.61 4.21
CA VAL A 37 -6.44 -13.54 3.58
C VAL A 37 -7.49 -13.05 4.58
N ARG A 38 -7.44 -13.50 5.83
CA ARG A 38 -8.33 -13.01 6.89
C ARG A 38 -8.15 -11.51 7.14
N GLY A 39 -6.91 -11.03 7.16
CA GLY A 39 -6.57 -9.61 7.35
C GLY A 39 -7.00 -8.73 6.17
N LEU A 40 -6.91 -9.22 4.94
CA LEU A 40 -7.28 -8.50 3.72
C LEU A 40 -8.76 -8.12 3.66
N ARG A 41 -9.65 -8.97 4.18
CA ARG A 41 -11.11 -8.70 4.21
C ARG A 41 -11.49 -7.38 4.89
N THR A 42 -10.69 -6.94 5.85
CA THR A 42 -10.93 -5.71 6.63
C THR A 42 -9.90 -4.62 6.33
N LEU A 43 -9.04 -4.83 5.34
CA LEU A 43 -8.06 -3.84 4.92
C LEU A 43 -8.71 -2.51 4.50
N PRO A 44 -9.79 -2.46 3.70
CA PRO A 44 -10.39 -1.19 3.28
C PRO A 44 -10.86 -0.33 4.46
N LEU A 45 -11.55 -0.95 5.42
CA LEU A 45 -12.04 -0.27 6.63
C LEU A 45 -10.90 0.28 7.49
N ARG A 46 -9.82 -0.51 7.66
CA ARG A 46 -8.63 -0.05 8.40
C ARG A 46 -7.91 1.08 7.68
N MET A 47 -7.72 0.98 6.37
CA MET A 47 -7.02 2.01 5.59
C MET A 47 -7.77 3.34 5.62
N GLU A 48 -9.10 3.33 5.50
CA GLU A 48 -9.91 4.53 5.61
C GLU A 48 -9.78 5.18 7.01
N ALA A 49 -9.88 4.37 8.07
CA ALA A 49 -9.71 4.86 9.44
C ALA A 49 -8.28 5.39 9.70
N HIS A 50 -7.25 4.68 9.21
CA HIS A 50 -5.87 5.12 9.32
C HIS A 50 -5.63 6.44 8.60
N GLN A 51 -6.14 6.61 7.38
CA GLN A 51 -6.00 7.86 6.62
C GLN A 51 -6.69 9.02 7.33
N ARG A 52 -7.92 8.84 7.81
CA ARG A 52 -8.68 9.89 8.52
C ARG A 52 -7.98 10.32 9.81
N ASN A 53 -7.52 9.35 10.59
CA ASN A 53 -6.84 9.63 11.85
C ASN A 53 -5.46 10.26 11.62
N ALA A 54 -4.70 9.76 10.65
CA ALA A 54 -3.38 10.30 10.32
C ALA A 54 -3.45 11.75 9.84
N LEU A 55 -4.48 12.11 9.05
CA LEU A 55 -4.72 13.50 8.64
C LEU A 55 -5.02 14.41 9.84
N ALA A 56 -5.88 13.96 10.76
CA ALA A 56 -6.20 14.72 11.97
C ALA A 56 -4.94 14.96 12.84
N VAL A 57 -4.12 13.92 13.02
CA VAL A 57 -2.85 14.02 13.74
C VAL A 57 -1.88 14.94 12.99
N ALA A 58 -1.77 14.83 11.67
CA ALA A 58 -0.89 15.67 10.87
C ALA A 58 -1.25 17.16 11.00
N ASN A 59 -2.53 17.51 10.92
CA ASN A 59 -3.01 18.88 11.11
C ASN A 59 -2.67 19.41 12.51
N PHE A 60 -2.89 18.60 13.55
CA PHE A 60 -2.52 18.96 14.92
C PHE A 60 -1.02 19.22 15.08
N LEU A 61 -0.18 18.39 14.47
CA LEU A 61 1.28 18.53 14.56
C LEU A 61 1.81 19.72 13.76
N VAL A 62 1.14 20.13 12.68
CA VAL A 62 1.50 21.33 11.89
C VAL A 62 1.35 22.61 12.71
N GLU A 63 0.32 22.68 13.57
CA GLU A 63 0.07 23.85 14.42
C GLU A 63 0.96 23.88 15.68
N HIS A 64 1.69 22.81 15.99
CA HIS A 64 2.42 22.69 17.24
C HIS A 64 3.78 23.41 17.20
N PRO A 65 4.05 24.38 18.10
CA PRO A 65 5.22 25.27 18.01
C PRO A 65 6.58 24.56 18.23
N ALA A 66 6.57 23.37 18.83
CA ALA A 66 7.79 22.56 19.01
C ALA A 66 8.16 21.69 17.80
N ILE A 67 7.36 21.68 16.74
CA ILE A 67 7.54 20.81 15.58
C ILE A 67 8.07 21.63 14.41
N SER A 68 9.21 21.23 13.86
CA SER A 68 9.85 21.93 12.74
C SER A 68 9.25 21.56 11.39
N ARG A 69 8.83 20.29 11.21
CA ARG A 69 8.29 19.79 9.94
C ARG A 69 7.44 18.54 10.14
N VAL A 70 6.31 18.48 9.44
CA VAL A 70 5.45 17.28 9.35
C VAL A 70 5.47 16.79 7.90
N ASN A 71 5.80 15.52 7.68
CA ASN A 71 5.78 14.90 6.35
C ASN A 71 4.55 13.98 6.24
N TYR A 72 3.47 14.47 5.66
CA TYR A 72 2.26 13.69 5.41
C TYR A 72 1.76 13.96 3.99
N PRO A 73 1.56 12.93 3.14
CA PRO A 73 1.18 13.12 1.74
C PRO A 73 -0.15 13.86 1.52
N GLY A 74 -1.07 13.81 2.49
CA GLY A 74 -2.38 14.47 2.40
C GLY A 74 -2.41 15.92 2.90
N LEU A 75 -1.26 16.52 3.28
CA LEU A 75 -1.20 17.94 3.67
C LEU A 75 -1.06 18.83 2.43
N THR A 76 -1.99 19.78 2.26
CA THR A 76 -1.98 20.76 1.15
C THR A 76 -0.85 21.78 1.24
N SER A 77 -0.18 21.89 2.40
CA SER A 77 0.87 22.89 2.66
C SER A 77 2.23 22.54 2.05
N HIS A 78 2.44 21.32 1.56
CA HIS A 78 3.66 20.94 0.85
C HIS A 78 3.42 21.11 -0.65
N GLY A 79 4.03 22.15 -1.24
CA GLY A 79 3.95 22.50 -2.66
C GLY A 79 4.62 21.48 -3.59
N GLY A 80 4.17 20.22 -3.54
CA GLY A 80 4.65 19.11 -4.35
C GLY A 80 3.57 18.09 -4.73
N PHE A 81 2.29 18.37 -4.49
CA PHE A 81 1.20 17.49 -4.91
C PHE A 81 0.33 18.15 -5.99
N GLU A 82 0.89 18.21 -7.19
CA GLU A 82 0.12 18.25 -8.44
C GLU A 82 0.15 16.85 -9.03
N GLU A 83 -0.47 15.89 -8.36
CA GLU A 83 -0.98 14.67 -8.99
C GLU A 83 -1.99 14.00 -8.04
N PRO A 84 -3.26 13.83 -8.45
CA PRO A 84 -4.27 13.26 -7.59
C PRO A 84 -4.04 11.74 -7.50
N THR A 85 -3.50 11.27 -6.38
CA THR A 85 -3.46 9.84 -5.99
C THR A 85 -4.84 9.15 -5.96
N HIS A 86 -5.93 9.88 -6.24
CA HIS A 86 -7.25 9.33 -6.49
C HIS A 86 -7.43 8.70 -7.89
N ALA A 87 -6.58 9.01 -8.88
CA ALA A 87 -6.69 8.45 -10.22
C ALA A 87 -6.48 6.92 -10.24
N CYS A 88 -5.59 6.41 -9.39
CA CYS A 88 -5.26 4.97 -9.38
C CYS A 88 -6.31 4.10 -8.66
N MET A 89 -7.20 4.69 -7.84
CA MET A 89 -8.28 3.95 -7.15
C MET A 89 -9.62 3.99 -7.89
N ALA A 90 -9.80 4.91 -8.85
CA ALA A 90 -11.06 5.09 -9.57
C ALA A 90 -11.17 4.22 -10.84
N ASP A 91 -10.06 3.66 -11.35
CA ASP A 91 -10.07 2.74 -12.50
C ASP A 91 -9.77 1.30 -12.08
N PRO A 92 -10.80 0.49 -11.74
CA PRO A 92 -10.61 -0.96 -11.57
C PRO A 92 -10.37 -1.72 -12.89
N LEU A 93 -10.34 -1.03 -14.05
CA LEU A 93 -10.19 -1.62 -15.39
C LEU A 93 -9.47 -0.67 -16.38
N GLY A 94 -8.24 -0.21 -16.09
CA GLY A 94 -7.62 0.78 -16.97
C GLY A 94 -6.13 1.08 -16.80
N CYS A 95 -5.26 0.07 -16.80
CA CYS A 95 -3.87 0.30 -17.21
C CYS A 95 -3.34 -0.93 -17.96
N GLY A 96 -3.78 -1.04 -19.21
CA GLY A 96 -3.12 -1.81 -20.26
C GLY A 96 -2.86 -0.85 -21.42
N ALA A 97 -1.62 -0.39 -21.53
CA ALA A 97 -0.90 0.00 -22.74
C ALA A 97 0.52 0.44 -22.33
#